data_AF-A0A662F2M6-F1
#
_entry.id   AF-A0A662F2M6-F1
#
_cell.length_a   1.000
_cell.length_b   1.000
_cell.length_c   1.000
_cell.angle_alpha   90.00
_cell.angle_beta   90.00
_cell.angle_gamma   90.00
#
_symmetry.space_group_name_H-M   'P 1'
#
loop_
_entity.id
_entity.type
_entity.pdbx_description
1 polymer ?
#
loop_
_entity_poly.entity_id
_entity_poly.type
_entity_poly.pdbx_seq_one_letter_code
_entity_poly.pdbx_strand_id
1 'polypeptide(L)'
;MATNQKNGANLGFENKLWEMADKLRGHIDAAEYKHVVLGLIFLKYISDSFQEHHRWLESQLADPSSEYYTKDEEVRKRVLEDRDEYRAANVFWVPEEARWAKIQAQAPQPTIGRVIDEAMAAIERENPSLKGVLPKDYSRPTLDKTRLGELVK
;
A
#
# COMPACT_ATOMS: atom_id res chain seq x y z
N MET A 1 20.40 35.49 5.96
CA MET A 1 19.29 35.37 4.99
C MET A 1 18.90 33.89 4.95
N ALA A 2 17.71 33.53 5.45
CA ALA A 2 17.26 32.15 5.50
C ALA A 2 16.44 31.84 4.24
N THR A 3 16.89 30.89 3.42
CA THR A 3 16.15 30.39 2.26
C THR A 3 15.11 29.40 2.72
N ASN A 4 13.84 29.81 2.66
CA ASN A 4 12.69 28.95 2.93
C ASN A 4 12.39 28.12 1.68
N GLN A 5 12.84 26.87 1.67
CA GLN A 5 12.61 25.93 0.57
C GLN A 5 11.22 25.29 0.75
N LYS A 6 10.22 25.83 0.04
CA LYS A 6 8.90 25.20 -0.09
C LYS A 6 9.05 23.94 -0.93
N ASN A 7 9.18 22.79 -0.29
CA ASN A 7 9.10 21.48 -0.94
C ASN A 7 7.63 21.13 -1.22
N GLY A 8 7.06 21.75 -2.27
CA GLY A 8 5.79 21.34 -2.84
C GLY A 8 6.03 20.32 -3.94
N ALA A 9 6.06 19.04 -3.58
CA ALA A 9 5.96 17.97 -4.57
C ALA A 9 4.52 17.95 -5.08
N ASN A 10 4.28 18.70 -6.16
CA ASN A 10 3.02 18.81 -6.86
C ASN A 10 2.77 17.49 -7.63
N LEU A 11 2.39 16.44 -6.90
CA LEU A 11 2.10 15.12 -7.45
C LEU A 11 0.63 15.08 -7.85
N GLY A 12 0.35 14.91 -9.15
CA GLY A 12 -1.00 14.80 -9.73
C GLY A 12 -1.91 13.68 -9.17
N PHE A 13 -1.49 13.02 -8.09
CA PHE A 13 -2.30 12.18 -7.23
C PHE A 13 -3.28 12.97 -6.36
N GLU A 14 -2.96 14.21 -5.97
CA GLU A 14 -3.79 15.01 -5.06
C GLU A 14 -5.20 15.25 -5.59
N ASN A 15 -5.35 15.52 -6.89
CA ASN A 15 -6.65 15.72 -7.53
C ASN A 15 -7.49 14.44 -7.53
N LYS A 16 -6.86 13.29 -7.79
CA LYS A 16 -7.55 11.99 -7.79
C LYS A 16 -7.96 11.58 -6.36
N LEU A 17 -7.09 11.87 -5.38
CA LEU A 17 -7.39 11.70 -3.96
C LEU A 17 -8.51 12.63 -3.51
N TRP A 18 -8.54 13.87 -4.01
CA TRP A 18 -9.61 14.84 -3.76
C TRP A 18 -10.94 14.41 -4.36
N GLU A 19 -10.96 13.93 -5.60
CA GLU A 19 -12.18 13.42 -6.25
C GLU A 19 -12.72 12.15 -5.57
N MET A 20 -11.82 11.25 -5.15
CA MET A 20 -12.18 10.09 -4.34
C MET A 20 -12.72 10.54 -2.97
N ALA A 21 -12.09 11.56 -2.36
CA ALA A 21 -12.55 12.13 -1.10
C ALA A 21 -13.95 12.78 -1.20
N ASP A 22 -14.24 13.44 -2.32
CA ASP A 22 -15.49 14.17 -2.55
C ASP A 22 -16.70 13.24 -2.77
N LYS A 23 -16.50 12.09 -3.44
CA LYS A 23 -17.56 11.10 -3.69
C LYS A 23 -18.17 10.47 -2.42
N LEU A 24 -17.49 10.60 -1.29
CA LEU A 24 -17.79 9.85 -0.07
C LEU A 24 -18.26 10.72 1.11
N ARG A 25 -18.05 12.04 1.04
CA ARG A 25 -18.37 13.02 2.11
C ARG A 25 -19.85 13.03 2.52
N GLY A 26 -20.75 12.42 1.74
CA GLY A 26 -22.20 12.53 1.93
C GLY A 26 -22.80 11.88 3.18
N HIS A 27 -22.13 10.96 3.90
CA HIS A 27 -22.80 10.20 4.99
C HIS A 27 -21.94 9.80 6.21
N ILE A 28 -20.70 10.30 6.36
CA ILE A 28 -19.81 9.95 7.49
C ILE A 28 -19.37 11.25 8.16
N ASP A 29 -19.32 11.29 9.50
CA ASP A 29 -18.73 12.42 10.21
C ASP A 29 -17.30 12.68 9.70
N ALA A 30 -16.98 13.94 9.39
CA ALA A 30 -15.77 14.28 8.65
C ALA A 30 -14.49 13.82 9.37
N ALA A 31 -14.53 13.72 10.70
CA ALA A 31 -13.41 13.24 11.51
C ALA A 31 -13.18 11.73 11.31
N GLU A 32 -14.23 10.91 11.29
CA GLU A 32 -14.12 9.45 11.08
C GLU A 32 -13.70 9.10 9.65
N TYR A 33 -14.21 9.85 8.67
CA TYR A 33 -13.94 9.65 7.25
C TYR A 33 -12.46 9.85 6.90
N LYS A 34 -11.87 10.92 7.44
CA LYS A 34 -10.43 11.25 7.31
C LYS A 34 -9.55 10.05 7.63
N HIS A 35 -9.82 9.34 8.73
CA HIS A 35 -8.95 8.26 9.20
C HIS A 35 -9.04 7.02 8.29
N VAL A 36 -10.24 6.68 7.82
CA VAL A 36 -10.47 5.57 6.89
C VAL A 36 -9.71 5.82 5.58
N VAL A 37 -9.89 7.00 5.00
CA VAL A 37 -9.33 7.34 3.68
C VAL A 37 -7.83 7.50 3.75
N LEU A 38 -7.31 8.23 4.74
CA LEU A 38 -5.86 8.38 4.90
C LEU A 38 -5.17 7.03 5.08
N GLY A 39 -5.78 6.10 5.83
CA GLY A 39 -5.26 4.75 5.97
C GLY A 39 -5.23 4.01 4.62
N LEU A 40 -6.28 4.07 3.81
CA LEU A 40 -6.31 3.42 2.49
C LEU A 40 -5.31 4.02 1.51
N ILE A 41 -5.13 5.34 1.53
CA ILE A 41 -4.11 6.03 0.74
C ILE A 41 -2.73 5.52 1.14
N PHE A 42 -2.48 5.40 2.44
CA PHE A 42 -1.20 4.93 2.94
C PHE A 42 -0.96 3.45 2.58
N LEU A 43 -1.98 2.59 2.70
CA LEU A 43 -1.92 1.19 2.23
C LEU A 43 -1.60 1.10 0.74
N LYS A 44 -2.25 1.94 -0.08
CA LYS A 44 -2.00 1.99 -1.53
C LYS A 44 -0.58 2.44 -1.82
N TYR A 45 -0.11 3.48 -1.13
CA TYR A 45 1.26 3.98 -1.26
C TYR A 45 2.30 2.90 -0.91
N ILE A 46 2.14 2.22 0.22
CA ILE A 46 3.02 1.10 0.61
C ILE A 46 3.03 0.02 -0.47
N SER A 47 1.84 -0.36 -0.96
CA SER A 47 1.72 -1.40 -1.97
C SER A 47 2.35 -1.00 -3.31
N ASP A 48 2.20 0.26 -3.73
CA ASP A 48 2.80 0.77 -4.96
C ASP A 48 4.31 0.85 -4.87
N SER A 49 4.85 1.36 -3.76
CA SER A 49 6.28 1.42 -3.50
C SER A 49 6.90 0.01 -3.49
N PHE A 50 6.25 -0.95 -2.83
CA PHE A 50 6.65 -2.36 -2.87
C PHE A 50 6.65 -2.92 -4.29
N GLN A 51 5.57 -2.72 -5.04
CA GLN A 51 5.43 -3.28 -6.38
C GLN A 51 6.40 -2.63 -7.38
N GLU A 52 6.69 -1.33 -7.23
CA GLU A 52 7.68 -0.64 -8.03
C GLU A 52 9.08 -1.21 -7.79
N HIS A 53 9.48 -1.36 -6.52
CA HIS A 53 10.77 -1.96 -6.17
C HIS A 53 10.86 -3.42 -6.60
N HIS A 54 9.80 -4.20 -6.42
CA HIS A 54 9.73 -5.59 -6.87
C HIS A 54 9.94 -5.70 -8.39
N ARG A 55 9.30 -4.83 -9.20
CA ARG A 55 9.51 -4.80 -10.66
C ARG A 55 10.92 -4.38 -11.03
N TRP A 56 11.49 -3.42 -10.33
CA TRP A 56 12.88 -3.01 -10.53
C TRP A 56 13.83 -4.18 -10.24
N LEU A 57 13.67 -4.86 -9.10
CA LEU A 57 14.50 -6.00 -8.69
C LEU A 57 14.36 -7.18 -9.66
N GLU A 58 13.14 -7.48 -10.11
CA GLU A 58 12.88 -8.47 -11.15
C GLU A 58 13.62 -8.14 -12.46
N SER A 59 13.61 -6.87 -12.87
CA SER A 59 14.37 -6.40 -14.03
C SER A 59 15.88 -6.57 -13.83
N GLN A 60 16.41 -6.29 -12.64
CA GLN A 60 17.85 -6.47 -12.36
C GLN A 60 18.25 -7.94 -12.39
N LEU A 61 17.45 -8.82 -11.78
CA LEU A 61 17.69 -10.27 -11.77
C LEU A 61 17.67 -10.90 -13.16
N ALA A 62 16.96 -10.29 -14.12
CA ALA A 62 16.82 -10.76 -15.49
C ALA A 62 17.85 -10.17 -16.48
N ASP A 63 18.48 -9.04 -16.15
CA ASP A 63 19.43 -8.33 -17.02
C ASP A 63 20.85 -8.91 -16.89
N PRO A 64 21.45 -9.52 -17.94
CA PRO A 64 22.80 -10.07 -17.91
C PRO A 64 23.92 -9.09 -17.55
N SER A 65 23.65 -7.78 -17.62
CA SER A 65 24.61 -6.73 -17.27
C SER A 65 24.52 -6.26 -15.81
N SER A 66 23.50 -6.69 -15.07
CA SER A 66 23.29 -6.33 -13.67
C SER A 66 24.13 -7.19 -12.73
N GLU A 67 24.55 -6.62 -11.60
CA GLU A 67 25.21 -7.34 -10.51
C GLU A 67 24.28 -8.37 -9.84
N TYR A 68 22.96 -8.17 -9.93
CA TYR A 68 21.96 -9.10 -9.40
C TYR A 68 21.67 -10.26 -10.36
N TYR A 69 22.21 -10.25 -11.58
CA TYR A 69 21.84 -11.21 -12.61
C TYR A 69 22.01 -12.67 -12.18
N THR A 70 20.97 -13.47 -12.40
CA THR A 70 21.06 -14.92 -12.27
C THR A 70 20.17 -15.61 -13.29
N LYS A 71 20.63 -16.75 -13.82
CA LYS A 71 19.84 -17.63 -14.70
C LYS A 71 18.94 -18.58 -13.91
N ASP A 72 19.20 -18.75 -12.62
CA ASP A 72 18.46 -19.67 -11.76
C ASP A 72 17.16 -19.02 -11.27
N GLU A 73 16.03 -19.54 -11.73
CA GLU A 73 14.70 -19.04 -11.37
C GLU A 73 14.38 -19.17 -9.88
N GLU A 74 14.89 -20.21 -9.20
CA GLU A 74 14.65 -20.41 -7.77
C GLU A 74 15.44 -19.40 -6.93
N VAL A 75 16.64 -19.04 -7.39
CA VAL A 75 17.39 -17.93 -6.80
C VAL A 75 16.65 -16.60 -7.02
N ARG A 76 16.11 -16.34 -8.22
CA ARG A 76 15.32 -15.11 -8.46
C ARG A 76 14.13 -15.00 -7.52
N LYS A 77 13.34 -16.08 -7.39
CA LYS A 77 12.18 -16.10 -6.49
C LYS A 77 12.60 -15.85 -5.03
N ARG A 78 13.71 -16.44 -4.60
CA ARG A 78 14.23 -16.23 -3.24
C ARG A 78 14.61 -14.77 -3.00
N VAL A 79 15.28 -14.14 -3.95
CA VAL A 79 15.69 -12.72 -3.86
C VAL A 79 14.47 -11.80 -3.89
N LEU A 80 13.50 -12.04 -4.77
CA LEU A 80 12.23 -11.29 -4.82
C LEU A 80 11.41 -11.40 -3.53
N GLU A 81 11.58 -12.49 -2.77
CA GLU A 81 10.90 -12.69 -1.49
C GLU A 81 11.82 -12.43 -0.28
N ASP A 82 13.00 -11.86 -0.51
CA ASP A 82 13.92 -11.47 0.57
C ASP A 82 13.57 -10.09 1.10
N ARG A 83 13.25 -10.01 2.39
CA ARG A 83 12.85 -8.77 3.06
C ARG A 83 13.95 -7.73 3.08
N ASP A 84 15.21 -8.16 3.12
CA ASP A 84 16.34 -7.26 3.29
C ASP A 84 16.60 -6.44 2.02
N GLU A 85 16.24 -6.96 0.84
CA GLU A 85 16.27 -6.23 -0.44
C GLU A 85 15.33 -5.01 -0.46
N TYR A 86 14.20 -5.11 0.23
CA TYR A 86 13.23 -4.01 0.35
C TYR A 86 13.66 -3.02 1.42
N ARG A 87 14.14 -3.53 2.57
CA ARG A 87 14.63 -2.68 3.67
C ARG A 87 15.82 -1.83 3.25
N ALA A 88 16.76 -2.40 2.50
CA ALA A 88 17.92 -1.67 1.97
C ALA A 88 17.51 -0.48 1.08
N ALA A 89 16.37 -0.60 0.39
CA ALA A 89 15.80 0.45 -0.44
C ALA A 89 14.83 1.40 0.31
N ASN A 90 14.70 1.27 1.64
CA ASN A 90 13.69 1.96 2.46
C ASN A 90 12.24 1.71 2.00
N VAL A 91 11.98 0.52 1.46
CA VAL A 91 10.66 0.06 1.04
C VAL A 91 10.10 -0.89 2.09
N PHE A 92 8.85 -0.66 2.50
CA PHE A 92 8.18 -1.57 3.43
C PHE A 92 7.90 -2.91 2.77
N TRP A 93 8.15 -4.00 3.50
CA TRP A 93 7.83 -5.34 3.03
C TRP A 93 6.31 -5.54 3.04
N VAL A 94 5.76 -6.04 1.94
CA VAL A 94 4.33 -6.34 1.82
C VAL A 94 4.15 -7.85 1.65
N PRO A 95 3.66 -8.56 2.68
CA PRO A 95 3.46 -10.00 2.58
C PRO A 95 2.39 -10.32 1.52
N GLU A 96 2.45 -11.54 0.99
CA GLU A 96 1.66 -11.94 -0.18
C GLU A 96 0.16 -11.70 0.02
N GLU A 97 -0.36 -11.99 1.21
CA GLU A 97 -1.76 -11.77 1.61
C GLU A 97 -2.19 -10.29 1.61
N ALA A 98 -1.24 -9.36 1.80
CA ALA A 98 -1.49 -7.93 1.89
C ALA A 98 -1.17 -7.17 0.59
N ARG A 99 -0.73 -7.87 -0.47
CA ARG A 99 -0.47 -7.24 -1.77
C ARG A 99 -1.75 -6.66 -2.36
N TRP A 100 -1.70 -5.43 -2.87
CA TRP A 100 -2.87 -4.69 -3.35
C TRP A 100 -3.74 -5.49 -4.32
N ALA A 101 -3.14 -6.26 -5.25
CA ALA A 101 -3.88 -7.11 -6.18
C ALA A 101 -4.80 -8.13 -5.47
N LYS A 102 -4.38 -8.71 -4.33
CA LYS A 102 -5.20 -9.65 -3.56
C LYS A 102 -6.34 -8.95 -2.82
N ILE A 103 -6.13 -7.72 -2.39
CA ILE A 103 -7.15 -6.89 -1.74
C ILE A 103 -8.18 -6.44 -2.80
N GLN A 104 -7.72 -5.96 -3.96
CA GLN A 104 -8.54 -5.60 -5.12
C GLN A 104 -9.44 -6.72 -5.58
N ALA A 105 -8.92 -7.94 -5.68
CA ALA A 105 -9.70 -9.12 -6.05
C ALA A 105 -10.88 -9.40 -5.10
N GLN A 106 -10.79 -8.94 -3.84
CA GLN A 106 -11.82 -9.10 -2.82
C GLN A 106 -12.69 -7.84 -2.63
N ALA A 107 -12.41 -6.74 -3.33
CA ALA A 107 -13.15 -5.50 -3.23
C ALA A 107 -14.68 -5.62 -3.45
N PRO A 108 -15.21 -6.52 -4.31
CA PRO A 108 -16.65 -6.71 -4.44
C PRO A 108 -17.32 -7.43 -3.26
N GLN A 109 -16.54 -8.03 -2.34
CA GLN A 109 -17.08 -8.86 -1.28
C GLN A 109 -17.49 -8.03 -0.05
N PRO A 110 -18.55 -8.41 0.69
CA PRO A 110 -18.94 -7.72 1.92
C PRO A 110 -17.87 -7.83 3.03
N THR A 111 -16.93 -8.76 2.88
CA THR A 111 -15.79 -9.00 3.79
C THR A 111 -14.63 -8.04 3.57
N ILE A 112 -14.67 -7.13 2.59
CA ILE A 112 -13.56 -6.24 2.24
C ILE A 112 -12.97 -5.47 3.45
N GLY A 113 -13.80 -5.07 4.41
CA GLY A 113 -13.31 -4.44 5.64
C GLY A 113 -12.35 -5.32 6.44
N ARG A 114 -12.70 -6.60 6.63
CA ARG A 114 -11.84 -7.59 7.28
C ARG A 114 -10.56 -7.84 6.49
N VAL A 115 -10.66 -7.90 5.15
CA VAL A 115 -9.49 -8.09 4.28
C VAL A 115 -8.49 -6.95 4.44
N ILE A 116 -8.97 -5.70 4.52
CA ILE A 116 -8.11 -4.54 4.75
C ILE A 116 -7.49 -4.59 6.15
N ASP A 117 -8.27 -4.90 7.19
CA ASP A 117 -7.76 -5.02 8.57
C ASP A 117 -6.66 -6.09 8.68
N GLU A 118 -6.86 -7.24 8.06
CA GLU A 118 -5.88 -8.33 8.00
C GLU A 118 -4.62 -7.92 7.23
N ALA A 119 -4.76 -7.22 6.10
CA ALA A 119 -3.63 -6.71 5.34
C ALA A 119 -2.81 -5.68 6.14
N MET A 120 -3.47 -4.73 6.80
CA MET A 120 -2.83 -3.73 7.65
C MET A 120 -2.08 -4.40 8.81
N ALA A 121 -2.70 -5.37 9.48
CA ALA A 121 -2.07 -6.12 10.56
C ALA A 121 -0.86 -6.93 10.08
N ALA A 122 -0.94 -7.56 8.91
CA ALA A 122 0.15 -8.32 8.32
C ALA A 122 1.34 -7.40 7.96
N ILE A 123 1.08 -6.23 7.37
CA ILE A 123 2.12 -5.23 7.07
C ILE A 123 2.78 -4.75 8.36
N GLU A 124 2.03 -4.40 9.41
CA GLU A 124 2.66 -3.97 10.68
C GLU A 124 3.52 -5.06 11.31
N ARG A 125 3.11 -6.34 11.23
CA ARG A 125 3.86 -7.46 11.78
C ARG A 125 5.24 -7.60 11.14
N GLU A 126 5.32 -7.37 9.84
CA GLU A 126 6.57 -7.49 9.07
C GLU A 126 7.45 -6.23 9.14
N ASN A 127 6.87 -5.08 9.53
CA ASN A 127 7.52 -3.78 9.53
C ASN A 127 7.43 -3.12 10.92
N PRO A 128 8.39 -3.35 11.83
CA PRO A 128 8.33 -2.88 13.20
C PRO A 128 8.11 -1.37 13.38
N SER A 129 8.58 -0.55 12.44
CA SER A 129 8.38 0.92 12.44
C SER A 129 6.94 1.36 12.20
N LEU A 130 6.08 0.47 11.69
CA LEU A 130 4.66 0.72 11.46
C LEU A 130 3.77 0.27 12.62
N LYS A 131 4.33 -0.26 13.71
CA LYS A 131 3.54 -0.80 14.84
C LYS A 131 2.61 0.27 15.42
N GLY A 132 1.30 0.03 15.32
CA GLY A 132 0.26 0.94 15.83
C GLY A 132 0.00 2.16 14.94
N VAL A 133 0.60 2.22 13.75
CA VAL A 133 0.41 3.32 12.80
C VAL A 133 -0.78 3.06 11.86
N LEU A 134 -0.98 1.80 11.48
CA LEU A 134 -2.00 1.42 10.50
C LEU A 134 -3.36 1.25 11.20
N PRO A 135 -4.44 1.89 10.69
CA PRO A 135 -5.78 1.65 11.21
C PRO A 135 -6.25 0.22 10.88
N LYS A 136 -6.96 -0.41 11.83
CA LYS A 136 -7.46 -1.79 11.75
C LYS A 136 -8.93 -1.89 12.19
N ASP A 137 -9.72 -0.91 11.76
CA ASP A 137 -11.15 -0.78 12.12
C ASP A 137 -12.03 -0.58 10.87
N TYR A 138 -11.68 -1.26 9.78
CA TYR A 138 -12.42 -1.24 8.52
C TYR A 138 -13.58 -2.24 8.51
N SER A 139 -13.57 -3.27 9.36
CA SER A 139 -14.66 -4.25 9.49
C SER A 139 -15.88 -3.72 10.25
N ARG A 140 -15.81 -2.55 10.90
CA ARG A 140 -16.89 -2.05 11.76
C ARG A 140 -18.26 -1.93 11.06
N PRO A 141 -19.39 -2.14 11.77
CA PRO A 141 -20.73 -2.10 11.17
C PRO A 141 -21.12 -0.75 10.56
N THR A 142 -20.57 0.36 11.08
CA THR A 142 -20.93 1.72 10.63
C THR A 142 -20.33 2.10 9.27
N LEU A 143 -19.37 1.31 8.75
CA LEU A 143 -18.71 1.61 7.49
C LEU A 143 -19.34 0.83 6.33
N ASP A 144 -19.84 1.57 5.33
CA ASP A 144 -20.40 1.02 4.10
C ASP A 144 -19.35 0.24 3.29
N LYS A 145 -19.55 -1.08 3.18
CA LYS A 145 -18.63 -2.01 2.52
C LYS A 145 -18.62 -1.86 1.01
N THR A 146 -19.73 -1.41 0.41
CA THR A 146 -19.81 -1.16 -1.04
C THR A 146 -18.89 -0.01 -1.40
N ARG A 147 -19.01 1.11 -0.68
CA ARG A 147 -18.16 2.29 -0.81
C ARG A 147 -16.69 1.99 -0.53
N LEU A 148 -16.41 1.18 0.49
CA LEU A 148 -15.06 0.74 0.81
C LEU A 148 -14.45 -0.09 -0.34
N GLY A 149 -15.24 -0.98 -0.95
CA GLY A 149 -14.82 -1.73 -2.12
C GLY A 149 -14.54 -0.83 -3.33
N GLU A 150 -15.33 0.22 -3.56
CA GLU A 150 -15.10 1.18 -4.64
C GLU A 150 -13.78 1.96 -4.51
N LEU A 151 -13.32 2.21 -3.28
CA LEU A 151 -12.04 2.88 -3.03
C LEU A 151 -10.83 2.01 -3.36
N VAL A 152 -11.02 0.68 -3.33
CA VAL A 152 -9.93 -0.29 -3.49
C VAL A 152 -9.88 -0.83 -4.92
N LYS A 153 -10.98 -0.77 -5.68
CA LYS A 153 -11.02 -1.13 -7.11
C LYS A 153 -10.05 -0.29 -7.94
#